data_AF-A0A558QRD6-F1
#
_entry.id   AF-A0A558QRD6-F1
#
_cell.length_a   1.000
_cell.length_b   1.000
_cell.length_c   1.000
_cell.angle_alpha   90.00
_cell.angle_beta   90.00
_cell.angle_gamma   90.00
#
_symmetry.space_group_name_H-M   'P 1'
#
loop_
_entity.id
_entity.type
_entity.pdbx_description
1 polymer ?
#
loop_
_entity_poly.entity_id
_entity_poly.type
_entity_poly.pdbx_seq_one_letter_code
_entity_poly.pdbx_strand_id
1 'polypeptide(L)'
;MPETLLDAVSAVAREVGAMVHSRFRGEYRRWEKVPGHPVCDVDIEADAMLAERLTKLDPDAGWLSEETVDSAERLTRVRVWLVDPIDGTRDFLRGRDGWAVSIALAEGGRPLIGVLDAPARGQH
;
A
#
# COMPACT_ATOMS: atom_id res chain seq x y z
N MET A 1 2.97 13.75 -23.38
CA MET A 1 2.84 14.52 -22.12
C MET A 1 3.87 13.98 -21.15
N PRO A 2 4.58 14.81 -20.37
CA PRO A 2 5.39 14.28 -19.28
C PRO A 2 4.48 13.58 -18.27
N GLU A 3 4.92 12.43 -17.77
CA GLU A 3 4.22 11.66 -16.74
C GLU A 3 4.13 12.49 -15.46
N THR A 4 2.92 12.62 -14.90
CA THR A 4 2.74 13.33 -13.63
C THR A 4 3.09 12.40 -12.46
N LEU A 5 3.37 12.96 -11.28
CA LEU A 5 3.56 12.14 -10.07
C LEU A 5 2.33 11.27 -9.78
N LEU A 6 1.13 11.76 -10.06
CA LEU A 6 -0.11 10.99 -9.90
C LEU A 6 -0.13 9.77 -10.85
N ASP A 7 0.28 9.94 -12.11
CA ASP A 7 0.33 8.84 -13.08
C ASP A 7 1.34 7.77 -12.63
N ALA A 8 2.51 8.19 -12.14
CA ALA A 8 3.53 7.27 -11.63
C ALA A 8 3.04 6.50 -10.38
N VAL A 9 2.38 7.18 -9.43
CA VAL A 9 1.80 6.53 -8.24
C VAL A 9 0.66 5.58 -8.63
N SER A 10 -0.17 5.97 -9.59
CA SER A 10 -1.22 5.12 -10.17
C SER A 10 -0.64 3.84 -10.79
N ALA A 11 0.48 3.95 -11.52
CA ALA A 11 1.18 2.81 -12.08
C ALA A 11 1.71 1.86 -10.99
N VAL A 12 2.29 2.41 -9.91
CA VAL A 12 2.75 1.60 -8.76
C VAL A 12 1.59 0.87 -8.09
N ALA A 13 0.47 1.55 -7.84
CA ALA A 13 -0.71 0.92 -7.25
C ALA A 13 -1.23 -0.25 -8.10
N ARG A 14 -1.26 -0.10 -9.43
CA ARG A 14 -1.64 -1.20 -10.35
C ARG A 14 -0.62 -2.34 -10.36
N GLU A 15 0.67 -2.04 -10.32
CA GLU A 15 1.75 -3.05 -10.28
C GLU A 15 1.61 -3.92 -9.03
N VAL A 16 1.48 -3.28 -7.87
CA VAL A 16 1.32 -3.96 -6.58
C VAL A 16 -0.03 -4.67 -6.50
N GLY A 17 -1.12 -4.02 -6.93
CA GLY A 17 -2.45 -4.61 -6.97
C GLY A 17 -2.50 -5.88 -7.81
N ALA A 18 -1.84 -5.89 -8.98
CA ALA A 18 -1.72 -7.08 -9.80
C ALA A 18 -0.94 -8.21 -9.10
N MET A 19 0.15 -7.89 -8.39
CA MET A 19 0.92 -8.86 -7.60
C MET A 19 0.05 -9.47 -6.49
N VAL A 20 -0.61 -8.64 -5.67
CA VAL A 20 -1.51 -9.09 -4.60
C VAL A 20 -2.65 -9.93 -5.16
N HIS A 21 -3.26 -9.48 -6.26
CA HIS A 21 -4.37 -10.19 -6.91
C HIS A 21 -3.94 -11.56 -7.48
N SER A 22 -2.69 -11.72 -7.94
CA SER A 22 -2.17 -13.01 -8.39
C SER A 22 -2.13 -14.07 -7.29
N ARG A 23 -2.06 -13.64 -6.03
CA ARG A 23 -2.08 -14.50 -4.83
C ARG A 23 -3.46 -14.62 -4.20
N PHE A 24 -4.42 -13.79 -4.62
CA PHE A 24 -5.78 -13.77 -4.08
C PHE A 24 -6.46 -15.14 -4.22
N ARG A 25 -7.05 -15.64 -3.12
CA ARG A 25 -7.61 -17.00 -3.01
C ARG A 25 -6.60 -18.14 -3.19
N GLY A 26 -5.30 -17.84 -3.11
CA GLY A 26 -4.22 -18.82 -3.07
C GLY A 26 -3.90 -19.31 -1.65
N GLU A 27 -2.75 -19.97 -1.53
CA GLU A 27 -2.19 -20.44 -0.26
C GLU A 27 -0.99 -19.61 0.17
N TYR A 28 -0.97 -19.16 1.43
CA TYR A 28 0.07 -18.33 2.04
C TYR A 28 -0.06 -18.41 3.57
N ARG A 29 1.00 -18.04 4.30
CA ARG A 29 0.92 -18.01 5.77
C ARG A 29 0.14 -16.79 6.21
N ARG A 30 -0.63 -16.95 7.28
CA ARG A 30 -1.43 -15.90 7.92
C ARG A 30 -1.23 -15.96 9.43
N TRP A 31 -1.22 -14.81 10.08
CA TRP A 31 -1.11 -14.67 11.53
C TRP A 31 -1.85 -13.41 11.98
N GLU A 32 -1.86 -13.14 13.29
CA GLU A 32 -2.37 -11.89 13.84
C GLU A 32 -1.20 -11.10 14.44
N LYS A 33 -1.06 -9.81 14.08
CA LYS A 33 -0.06 -8.92 14.70
C LYS A 33 -0.43 -8.62 16.14
N VAL A 34 -1.71 -8.34 16.35
CA VAL A 34 -2.38 -8.17 17.63
C VAL A 34 -3.79 -8.77 17.50
N PRO A 35 -4.46 -9.11 18.62
CA PRO A 35 -5.78 -9.75 18.55
C PRO A 35 -6.76 -9.00 17.65
N GLY A 36 -7.24 -9.67 16.61
CA GLY A 36 -8.20 -9.09 15.64
C GLY A 36 -7.60 -8.30 14.47
N HIS A 37 -6.27 -8.21 14.37
CA HIS A 37 -5.55 -7.60 13.25
C HIS A 37 -4.78 -8.68 12.47
N PRO A 38 -5.45 -9.36 11.52
CA PRO A 38 -4.83 -10.42 10.75
C PRO A 38 -3.96 -9.85 9.63
N VAL A 39 -2.90 -10.57 9.31
CA VAL A 39 -1.92 -10.23 8.27
C VAL A 39 -1.45 -11.53 7.59
N CYS A 40 -0.93 -11.45 6.36
CA CYS A 40 -0.33 -12.58 5.68
C CYS A 40 1.00 -12.24 4.98
N ASP A 41 1.65 -13.27 4.44
CA ASP A 41 2.89 -13.10 3.68
C ASP A 41 2.72 -12.11 2.52
N VAL A 42 1.53 -12.03 1.93
CA VAL A 42 1.22 -11.15 0.78
C VAL A 42 1.23 -9.67 1.20
N ASP A 43 0.74 -9.34 2.41
CA ASP A 43 0.80 -7.97 2.95
C ASP A 43 2.26 -7.50 3.06
N ILE A 44 3.14 -8.36 3.58
CA ILE A 44 4.57 -8.03 3.79
C ILE A 44 5.31 -7.88 2.46
N GLU A 45 5.02 -8.74 1.48
CA GLU A 45 5.61 -8.64 0.14
C GLU A 45 5.14 -7.34 -0.58
N ALA A 46 3.86 -7.01 -0.46
CA ALA A 46 3.28 -5.80 -1.03
C ALA A 46 3.84 -4.52 -0.38
N ASP A 47 4.00 -4.52 0.95
CA ASP A 47 4.62 -3.43 1.69
C ASP A 47 6.05 -3.14 1.22
N ALA A 48 6.89 -4.18 1.15
CA ALA A 48 8.27 -4.04 0.71
C ALA A 48 8.36 -3.51 -0.73
N MET A 49 7.47 -3.97 -1.61
CA MET A 49 7.38 -3.51 -2.98
C MET A 49 6.94 -2.05 -3.07
N LEU A 50 5.92 -1.64 -2.30
CA LEU A 50 5.49 -0.24 -2.22
C LEU A 50 6.62 0.66 -1.71
N ALA A 51 7.32 0.26 -0.65
CA ALA A 51 8.45 1.00 -0.09
C ALA A 51 9.55 1.19 -1.14
N GLU A 52 9.92 0.13 -1.86
CA GLU A 52 10.94 0.19 -2.90
C GLU A 52 10.52 1.13 -4.05
N ARG A 53 9.28 1.04 -4.52
CA ARG A 53 8.80 1.81 -5.68
C ARG A 53 8.59 3.29 -5.33
N LEU A 54 7.90 3.58 -4.24
CA LEU A 54 7.55 4.96 -3.87
C LEU A 54 8.76 5.76 -3.40
N THR A 55 9.73 5.12 -2.73
CA THR A 55 10.99 5.80 -2.35
C THR A 55 11.83 6.16 -3.57
N LYS A 56 11.72 5.42 -4.69
CA LYS A 56 12.37 5.81 -5.96
C LYS A 56 11.68 7.01 -6.62
N LEU A 57 10.38 7.18 -6.41
CA LEU A 57 9.62 8.32 -6.94
C LEU A 57 9.87 9.61 -6.14
N ASP A 58 9.96 9.52 -4.82
CA ASP A 58 10.34 10.63 -3.93
C ASP A 58 11.26 10.11 -2.81
N PRO A 59 12.59 10.20 -2.98
CA PRO A 59 13.57 9.73 -1.99
C PRO A 59 13.61 10.57 -0.70
N ASP A 60 13.05 11.77 -0.72
CA ASP A 60 13.05 12.69 0.42
C ASP A 60 11.79 12.56 1.28
N ALA A 61 10.76 11.87 0.77
CA ALA A 61 9.53 11.60 1.50
C ALA A 61 9.77 10.60 2.65
N GLY A 62 9.12 10.85 3.79
CA GLY A 62 9.02 9.89 4.88
C GLY A 62 8.12 8.71 4.52
N TRP A 63 8.19 7.65 5.33
CA TRP A 63 7.43 6.43 5.16
C TRP A 63 6.52 6.16 6.36
N LEU A 64 5.28 5.78 6.11
CA LEU A 64 4.34 5.27 7.09
C LEU A 64 3.49 4.16 6.46
N SER A 65 3.57 2.96 7.04
CA SER A 65 2.79 1.79 6.61
C SER A 65 2.21 1.05 7.80
N GLU A 66 1.06 0.40 7.62
CA GLU A 66 0.49 -0.54 8.61
C GLU A 66 1.42 -1.75 8.87
N GLU A 67 2.25 -2.13 7.89
CA GLU A 67 3.11 -3.31 7.94
C GLU A 67 4.51 -3.06 8.51
N THR A 68 4.93 -1.79 8.59
CA THR A 68 6.24 -1.40 9.12
C THR A 68 6.13 -0.76 10.50
N VAL A 69 7.19 -0.88 11.30
CA VAL A 69 7.30 -0.15 12.56
C VAL A 69 7.38 1.34 12.27
N ASP A 70 6.44 2.12 12.82
CA ASP A 70 6.46 3.58 12.70
C ASP A 70 7.72 4.18 13.34
N SER A 71 8.22 5.26 12.73
CA SER A 71 9.34 6.05 13.24
C SER A 71 8.97 7.53 13.21
N ALA A 72 9.24 8.22 14.32
CA ALA A 72 9.07 9.68 14.40
C ALA A 72 9.96 10.43 13.39
N GLU A 73 10.97 9.79 12.79
CA GLU A 73 11.81 10.39 11.75
C GLU A 73 10.97 10.92 10.57
N ARG A 74 9.87 10.26 10.18
CA ARG A 74 9.02 10.72 9.08
C ARG A 74 8.44 12.12 9.34
N LEU A 75 8.27 12.53 10.60
CA LEU A 75 7.75 13.85 10.99
C LEU A 75 8.74 14.98 10.69
N THR A 76 10.00 14.64 10.41
CA THR A 76 11.03 15.60 9.98
C THR A 76 10.97 15.88 8.48
N ARG A 77 10.20 15.10 7.72
CA ARG A 77 10.08 15.22 6.26
C ARG A 77 8.87 16.09 5.90
N VAL A 78 9.02 16.89 4.84
CA VAL A 78 7.92 17.75 4.34
C VAL A 78 6.80 16.89 3.75
N ARG A 79 7.17 15.78 3.10
CA ARG A 79 6.25 14.81 2.51
C ARG A 79 6.35 13.47 3.21
N VAL A 80 5.24 12.75 3.27
CA VAL A 80 5.17 11.40 3.85
C VAL A 80 4.25 10.55 2.98
N TRP A 81 4.76 9.39 2.55
CA TRP A 81 3.95 8.30 2.00
C TRP A 81 3.18 7.63 3.14
N LEU A 82 1.87 7.45 2.95
CA LEU A 82 1.01 6.65 3.81
C LEU A 82 0.48 5.51 2.98
N VAL A 83 0.75 4.27 3.37
CA VAL A 83 0.31 3.10 2.60
C VAL A 83 -0.39 2.08 3.48
N ASP A 84 -1.36 1.41 2.87
CA ASP A 84 -1.94 0.16 3.34
C ASP A 84 -1.86 -0.85 2.18
N PRO A 85 -0.98 -1.86 2.27
CA PRO A 85 -0.76 -2.80 1.18
C PRO A 85 -2.01 -3.63 0.84
N ILE A 86 -2.85 -3.94 1.83
CA ILE A 86 -4.13 -4.62 1.65
C ILE A 86 -5.15 -4.04 2.63
N ASP A 87 -5.73 -2.89 2.28
CA ASP A 87 -6.86 -2.33 3.00
C ASP A 87 -8.04 -3.29 2.85
N GLY A 88 -8.49 -3.88 3.96
CA GLY A 88 -9.47 -4.95 3.97
C GLY A 88 -8.87 -6.36 4.04
N THR A 89 -7.75 -6.57 4.73
CA THR A 89 -7.09 -7.88 4.90
C THR A 89 -8.07 -9.00 5.31
N ARG A 90 -9.07 -8.71 6.16
CA ARG A 90 -10.11 -9.70 6.54
C ARG A 90 -10.91 -10.22 5.35
N ASP A 91 -11.18 -9.37 4.37
CA ASP A 91 -11.90 -9.73 3.16
C ASP A 91 -10.99 -10.49 2.20
N PHE A 92 -9.76 -10.01 2.02
CA PHE A 92 -8.72 -10.72 1.27
C PHE A 92 -8.52 -12.16 1.78
N LEU A 93 -8.32 -12.35 3.09
CA LEU A 93 -8.14 -13.66 3.73
C LEU A 93 -9.38 -14.58 3.64
N ARG A 94 -10.57 -14.01 3.43
CA ARG A 94 -11.82 -14.76 3.23
C ARG A 94 -12.15 -14.98 1.75
N GLY A 95 -11.28 -14.54 0.83
CA GLY A 95 -11.51 -14.63 -0.61
C GLY A 95 -12.63 -13.71 -1.12
N ARG A 96 -13.01 -12.69 -0.33
CA ARG A 96 -13.97 -11.64 -0.70
C ARG A 96 -13.26 -10.51 -1.43
N ASP A 97 -14.01 -9.76 -2.23
CA ASP A 97 -13.51 -8.70 -3.12
C ASP A 97 -13.40 -7.32 -2.46
N GLY A 98 -13.77 -7.20 -1.18
CA GLY A 98 -13.73 -5.95 -0.40
C GLY A 98 -12.34 -5.58 0.10
N TRP A 99 -11.34 -5.53 -0.80
CA TRP A 99 -9.99 -5.09 -0.47
C TRP A 99 -9.37 -4.24 -1.59
N ALA A 100 -8.36 -3.43 -1.24
CA ALA A 100 -7.61 -2.58 -2.17
C ALA A 100 -6.16 -2.38 -1.73
N VAL A 101 -5.29 -1.98 -2.67
CA VAL A 101 -4.00 -1.35 -2.36
C VAL A 101 -4.23 0.15 -2.20
N SER A 102 -3.86 0.72 -1.06
CA SER A 102 -4.06 2.14 -0.74
C SER A 102 -2.74 2.88 -0.66
N ILE A 103 -2.61 3.97 -1.41
CA ILE A 103 -1.44 4.84 -1.41
C ILE A 103 -1.88 6.29 -1.26
N ALA A 104 -1.29 7.01 -0.31
CA ALA A 104 -1.44 8.44 -0.20
C ALA A 104 -0.07 9.12 -0.03
N LEU A 105 0.01 10.36 -0.53
CA LEU A 105 1.11 11.28 -0.25
C LEU A 105 0.54 12.48 0.49
N ALA A 106 1.07 12.77 1.67
CA ALA A 106 0.75 14.00 2.39
C ALA A 106 1.94 14.97 2.31
N GLU A 107 1.66 16.27 2.17
CA GLU A 107 2.64 17.36 2.22
C GLU A 107 2.24 18.36 3.32
N GLY A 108 3.14 18.61 4.27
CA GLY A 108 2.86 19.52 5.39
C GLY A 108 1.61 19.16 6.19
N GLY A 109 1.33 17.85 6.33
CA GLY A 109 0.15 17.32 7.02
C GLY A 109 -1.16 17.40 6.22
N ARG A 110 -1.13 17.75 4.93
CA ARG A 110 -2.32 17.79 4.07
C ARG A 110 -2.23 16.75 2.96
N PRO A 111 -3.32 16.03 2.62
CA PRO A 111 -3.32 15.10 1.50
C PRO A 111 -3.02 15.82 0.18
N LEU A 112 -2.08 15.28 -0.59
CA LEU A 112 -1.68 15.76 -1.91
C LEU A 112 -2.12 14.78 -3.02
N ILE A 113 -1.86 13.49 -2.82
CA ILE A 113 -2.24 12.40 -3.73
C ILE A 113 -2.93 11.30 -2.93
N GLY A 114 -3.94 10.67 -3.53
CA GLY A 114 -4.55 9.44 -3.04
C GLY A 114 -4.91 8.53 -4.21
N VAL A 115 -4.52 7.27 -4.14
CA VAL A 115 -4.79 6.24 -5.15
C VAL A 115 -5.23 4.96 -4.45
N LEU A 116 -6.27 4.32 -4.99
CA LEU A 116 -6.76 3.02 -4.57
C LEU A 116 -6.79 2.10 -5.79
N ASP A 117 -6.19 0.92 -5.72
CA ASP A 117 -6.35 -0.13 -6.73
C ASP A 117 -7.11 -1.31 -6.10
N ALA A 118 -8.32 -1.59 -6.60
CA ALA A 118 -9.18 -2.68 -6.14
C ALA A 118 -9.36 -3.70 -7.29
N PRO A 119 -8.34 -4.53 -7.55
CA PRO A 119 -8.28 -5.37 -8.74
C PRO A 119 -9.33 -6.49 -8.73
N ALA A 120 -9.69 -7.01 -7.55
CA ALA A 120 -10.76 -8.00 -7.40
C ALA A 120 -12.14 -7.46 -7.83
N ARG A 121 -12.30 -6.12 -7.87
CA ARG A 121 -13.50 -5.41 -8.32
C ARG A 121 -13.34 -4.77 -9.70
N GLY A 122 -12.15 -4.83 -10.29
CA GLY A 122 -11.82 -4.15 -11.55
C GLY A 122 -11.88 -2.62 -11.45
N GLN A 123 -11.57 -2.05 -10.29
CA GLN A 123 -11.67 -0.60 -10.01
C GLN A 123 -10.30 0.00 -9.69
N HIS A 124 -10.08 1.22 -10.18
CA HIS A 124 -8.91 2.04 -9.95
C HIS A 124 -9.31 3.52 -9.97
#